data_AF-A0A2M9PB35-F1
#
_entry.id   AF-A0A2M9PB35-F1
#
_cell.length_a   1.000
_cell.length_b   1.000
_cell.length_c   1.000
_cell.angle_alpha   90.00
_cell.angle_beta   90.00
_cell.angle_gamma   90.00
#
_symmetry.space_group_name_H-M   'P 1'
#
loop_
_entity.id
_entity.type
_entity.pdbx_description
1 polymer ?
#
loop_
_entity_poly.entity_id
_entity_poly.type
_entity_poly.pdbx_seq_one_letter_code
_entity_poly.pdbx_strand_id
1 'polypeptide(L)' 'APLDGQITEVNTVIVANPALVNEDPMEDGWFFKMTLADPSELDELMDEEAYREYIA' A
#
# COMPACT_ATOMS: atom_id res chain seq x y z
N ALA A 1 7.70 7.46 -1.16
CA ALA A 1 6.36 7.00 -0.79
C ALA A 1 5.45 7.20 -2.00
N PRO A 2 4.33 6.48 -2.17
CA PRO A 2 3.48 6.63 -3.35
C PRO A 2 2.79 8.00 -3.44
N LEU A 3 2.65 8.72 -2.32
CA LEU A 3 1.98 10.01 -2.19
C LEU A 3 2.71 10.85 -1.13
N ASP A 4 2.50 12.17 -1.14
CA ASP A 4 3.01 13.06 -0.11
C ASP A 4 2.16 12.98 1.17
N GLY A 5 2.83 13.02 2.34
CA GLY A 5 2.14 12.92 3.63
C GLY A 5 3.02 12.44 4.78
N GLN A 6 2.40 11.87 5.81
CA GLN A 6 3.10 11.45 7.03
C GLN A 6 2.73 10.03 7.43
N ILE A 7 3.75 9.20 7.69
CA ILE A 7 3.57 7.84 8.21
C ILE A 7 2.95 7.91 9.62
N THR A 8 1.86 7.17 9.82
CA THR A 8 1.15 7.06 11.10
C THR A 8 1.38 5.72 11.79
N GLU A 9 1.65 4.67 11.02
CA GLU A 9 1.81 3.31 11.53
C GLU A 9 2.75 2.49 10.66
N VAL A 10 3.53 1.60 11.26
CA VAL A 10 4.34 0.59 10.57
C VAL A 10 3.92 -0.79 11.07
N ASN A 11 3.72 -1.73 10.16
CA ASN A 11 3.29 -3.08 10.53
C ASN A 11 4.44 -3.85 11.19
N THR A 12 4.38 -3.99 12.51
CA THR A 12 5.39 -4.76 13.27
C THR A 12 5.20 -6.27 13.14
N VAL A 13 4.02 -6.73 12.69
CA VAL A 13 3.71 -8.16 12.51
C VAL A 13 4.54 -8.75 11.38
N ILE A 14 4.68 -8.05 10.24
CA ILE A 14 5.49 -8.52 9.10
C ILE A 14 7.00 -8.54 9.41
N VAL A 15 7.47 -7.80 10.42
CA VAL A 15 8.86 -7.89 10.87
C VAL A 15 9.10 -9.23 11.58
N ALA A 16 8.12 -9.68 12.36
CA ALA A 16 8.18 -10.98 13.04
C ALA A 16 7.83 -12.15 12.10
N ASN A 17 6.92 -11.94 11.15
CA ASN A 17 6.51 -12.93 10.16
C ASN A 17 6.45 -12.33 8.75
N PRO A 18 7.59 -12.27 8.02
CA PRO A 18 7.64 -11.66 6.69
C PRO A 18 6.89 -12.45 5.61
N ALA A 19 6.53 -13.71 5.86
CA ALA A 19 5.79 -14.53 4.91
C ALA A 19 4.38 -13.97 4.62
N LEU A 20 3.80 -13.20 5.56
CA LEU A 20 2.49 -12.57 5.41
C LEU A 20 2.41 -11.65 4.19
N VAL A 21 3.53 -11.03 3.79
CA VAL A 21 3.58 -10.20 2.57
C VAL A 21 3.25 -11.02 1.33
N ASN A 22 3.56 -12.32 1.32
CA ASN A 22 3.26 -13.21 0.21
C ASN A 22 1.90 -13.92 0.38
N GLU A 23 1.59 -14.34 1.62
CA GLU A 23 0.39 -15.13 1.92
C GLU A 23 -0.88 -14.28 1.91
N ASP A 24 -0.79 -13.04 2.39
CA ASP A 24 -1.93 -12.13 2.52
C ASP A 24 -1.55 -10.67 2.22
N PRO A 25 -1.16 -10.35 0.98
CA PRO A 25 -0.64 -9.03 0.61
C PRO A 25 -1.68 -7.89 0.72
N MET A 26 -2.97 -8.22 0.72
CA MET A 26 -4.06 -7.23 0.69
C MET A 26 -4.67 -6.98 2.07
N GLU A 27 -4.51 -7.90 3.02
CA GLU A 27 -4.97 -7.72 4.40
C GLU A 27 -3.77 -7.61 5.34
N ASP A 28 -3.31 -8.70 5.96
CA ASP A 28 -2.34 -8.67 7.05
C ASP A 28 -0.90 -8.30 6.63
N GLY A 29 -0.58 -8.40 5.34
CA GLY A 29 0.72 -8.13 4.73
C GLY A 29 1.04 -6.66 4.44
N TRP A 30 0.20 -5.70 4.89
CA TRP A 30 0.44 -4.26 4.68
C TRP A 30 1.76 -3.78 5.31
N PHE A 31 2.42 -2.78 4.70
CA PHE A 31 3.73 -2.28 5.17
C PHE A 31 3.62 -1.13 6.17
N PHE A 32 2.93 -0.07 5.78
CA PHE A 32 2.74 1.14 6.60
C PHE A 32 1.38 1.78 6.31
N LYS A 33 0.92 2.64 7.21
CA LYS A 33 -0.21 3.56 6.98
C LYS A 33 0.31 4.98 7.04
N MET A 34 -0.33 5.85 6.29
CA MET A 34 0.02 7.27 6.26
C MET A 34 -1.20 8.16 6.08
N THR A 35 -1.10 9.40 6.53
CA THR A 35 -1.99 10.47 6.07
C THR A 35 -1.55 10.97 4.70
N LEU A 36 -2.49 11.53 3.95
CA LEU A 36 -2.21 12.21 2.67
C LEU A 36 -2.18 13.71 2.91
N ALA A 37 -1.16 14.38 2.37
CA ALA A 37 -1.08 15.84 2.37
C ALA A 37 -2.10 16.43 1.38
N ASP A 38 -2.26 15.80 0.21
CA ASP A 38 -3.24 16.15 -0.81
C ASP A 38 -3.95 14.87 -1.31
N PRO A 39 -5.25 14.68 -1.02
CA PRO A 39 -6.01 13.53 -1.52
C PRO A 39 -6.16 13.47 -3.04
N SER A 40 -6.01 14.59 -3.76
CA SER A 40 -6.17 14.61 -5.23
C SER A 40 -5.05 13.88 -5.97
N GLU A 41 -3.89 13.68 -5.33
CA GLU A 41 -2.80 12.84 -5.87
C GLU A 41 -3.22 11.37 -6.08
N LEU A 42 -4.31 10.91 -5.46
CA LEU A 42 -4.89 9.59 -5.71
C LEU A 42 -5.37 9.42 -7.15
N ASP A 43 -5.81 10.51 -7.79
CA ASP A 43 -6.32 10.49 -9.17
C ASP A 43 -5.19 10.20 -10.19
N GLU A 44 -3.92 10.32 -9.79
CA GLU A 44 -2.75 9.99 -10.62
C GLU A 44 -2.38 8.49 -10.57
N LEU A 45 -2.96 7.73 -9.64
CA LEU A 45 -2.69 6.30 -9.48
C LEU A 45 -3.59 5.47 -10.41
N MET A 46 -3.14 4.26 -10.72
CA MET A 46 -3.95 3.30 -11.47
C MET A 46 -5.06 2.75 -10.57
N ASP A 47 -6.27 2.64 -11.13
CA ASP A 47 -7.31 1.81 -10.55
C ASP A 47 -7.02 0.31 -10.75
N GLU A 48 -7.86 -0.54 -10.16
CA GLU A 48 -7.67 -1.99 -10.22
C GLU A 48 -7.72 -2.53 -11.66
N GLU A 49 -8.62 -2.00 -12.49
CA GLU A 49 -8.80 -2.46 -13.87
C GLU A 49 -7.59 -2.08 -14.73
N ALA A 50 -7.16 -0.82 -14.66
CA ALA A 50 -5.99 -0.30 -15.36
C ALA A 50 -4.73 -1.07 -14.96
N TYR A 51 -4.57 -1.41 -13.67
CA TYR A 51 -3.42 -2.20 -13.23
C TYR A 51 -3.48 -3.65 -13.73
N ARG A 52 -4.66 -4.27 -13.74
CA ARG A 52 -4.85 -5.62 -14.32
C ARG A 52 -4.51 -5.64 -15.81
N GLU A 53 -4.89 -4.62 -16.56
CA GLU A 53 -4.54 -4.49 -17.98
C GLU A 53 -3.03 -4.30 -18.18
N TYR A 54 -2.38 -3.51 -17.31
CA TYR A 54 -0.94 -3.26 -17.40
C TYR A 54 -0.07 -4.51 -17.25
N ILE A 55 -0.50 -5.47 -16.42
CA ILE A 55 0.26 -6.71 -16.12
C ILE A 55 -0.14 -7.92 -16.98
N ALA A 56 -1.14 -7.77 -17.85
CA ALA A 56 -1.65 -8.85 -18.72
C ALA A 56 -0.66 -9.20 -19.85
#